data_AF-X1NMP9-F1
#
_entry.id   AF-X1NMP9-F1
#
_cell.length_a   1.000
_cell.length_b   1.000
_cell.length_c   1.000
_cell.angle_alpha   90.00
_cell.angle_beta   90.00
_cell.angle_gamma   90.00
#
_symmetry.space_group_name_H-M   'P 1'
#
loop_
_entity.id
_entity.type
_entity.pdbx_description
1 polymer ?
#
loop_
_entity_poly.entity_id
_entity_poly.type
_entity_poly.pdbx_seq_one_letter_code
_entity_poly.pdbx_strand_id
1 'polypeptide(L)'
;MAAAEDDVREGIASHRIAAGTTDVSFMVTMVDNENGKTPETGLTETDFVITYARVGAAAVSHAGIALTAIDDAHVDWGVFEIDDTNMKGLYRIDMPDAAFAVGVNNVNIFIKDGVITRTSRVNVDLQGKLSPDGLDAVSFTEPSGYPTNLREGLMLTIMQVVNRVTQTGSEKKIYQDDNSSVALTQALTDDETTQTQLKGA
;
A
#
# COMPACT_ATOMS: atom_id res chain seq x y z
N MET A 1 15.19 8.14 49.07
CA MET A 1 14.39 6.97 48.64
C MET A 1 13.46 7.49 47.55
N ALA A 2 13.99 7.58 46.33
CA ALA A 2 13.26 8.15 45.20
C ALA A 2 12.27 7.09 44.69
N ALA A 3 10.98 7.39 44.77
CA ALA A 3 9.96 6.60 44.13
C ALA A 3 10.23 6.64 42.61
N ALA A 4 10.40 5.47 42.02
CA ALA A 4 10.33 5.34 40.58
C ALA A 4 8.91 5.73 40.18
N GLU A 5 8.77 6.91 39.60
CA GLU A 5 7.71 7.19 38.64
C GLU A 5 8.03 6.29 37.44
N ASP A 6 7.55 5.05 37.53
CA ASP A 6 7.38 4.17 36.37
C ASP A 6 6.31 4.86 35.53
N ASP A 7 6.78 5.77 34.67
CA ASP A 7 6.06 6.35 33.56
C ASP A 7 5.51 5.17 32.76
N VAL A 8 4.27 4.79 33.07
CA VAL A 8 3.43 3.85 32.33
C VAL A 8 3.20 4.47 30.94
N ARG A 9 4.27 4.53 30.16
CA ARG A 9 4.21 4.60 28.72
C ARG A 9 3.82 3.21 28.30
N GLU A 10 2.53 2.92 28.42
CA GLU A 10 1.85 2.05 27.47
C GLU A 10 2.21 2.62 26.10
N GLY A 11 3.31 2.13 25.53
CA GLY A 11 3.74 2.48 24.20
C GLY A 11 2.59 2.09 23.30
N ILE A 12 1.83 3.09 22.85
CA ILE A 12 0.63 2.84 22.04
C ILE A 12 1.12 2.06 20.82
N ALA A 13 0.79 0.78 20.75
CA ALA A 13 1.26 -0.10 19.69
C ALA A 13 0.67 0.39 18.36
N SER A 14 1.46 1.14 17.60
CA SER A 14 1.05 1.64 16.28
C SER A 14 1.17 0.50 15.26
N HIS A 15 0.06 0.16 14.63
CA HIS A 15 0.02 -0.80 13.53
C HIS A 15 0.19 -0.04 12.22
N ARG A 16 1.08 -0.50 11.34
CA ARG A 16 1.27 0.10 10.02
C ARG A 16 0.46 -0.68 9.00
N ILE A 17 -0.57 -0.05 8.42
CA ILE A 17 -1.48 -0.67 7.45
C ILE A 17 -1.46 0.15 6.16
N ALA A 18 -1.60 -0.48 5.00
CA ALA A 18 -1.67 0.25 3.74
C ALA A 18 -3.04 0.91 3.60
N ALA A 19 -3.09 2.16 3.10
CA ALA A 19 -4.37 2.79 2.79
C ALA A 19 -5.13 2.03 1.70
N GLY A 20 -6.43 1.82 1.93
CA GLY A 20 -7.33 1.03 1.09
C GLY A 20 -7.26 -0.48 1.32
N THR A 21 -6.67 -0.94 2.42
CA THR A 21 -6.73 -2.37 2.82
C THR A 21 -8.17 -2.69 3.24
N THR A 22 -8.68 -3.82 2.75
CA THR A 22 -9.99 -4.37 3.14
C THR A 22 -9.81 -5.48 4.17
N ASP A 23 -10.88 -5.82 4.88
CA ASP A 23 -10.99 -7.01 5.73
C ASP A 23 -9.98 -7.06 6.89
N VAL A 24 -9.76 -5.91 7.55
CA VAL A 24 -8.78 -5.80 8.64
C VAL A 24 -9.39 -6.26 9.97
N SER A 25 -8.71 -7.21 10.63
CA SER A 25 -9.08 -7.75 11.94
C SER A 25 -8.00 -7.46 12.98
N PHE A 26 -8.40 -7.11 14.21
CA PHE A 26 -7.49 -6.90 15.35
C PHE A 26 -7.80 -7.86 16.48
N MET A 27 -6.77 -8.24 17.23
CA MET A 27 -6.91 -9.01 18.46
C MET A 27 -6.73 -8.08 19.65
N VAL A 28 -7.70 -8.07 20.56
CA VAL A 28 -7.73 -7.16 21.71
C VAL A 28 -8.02 -7.94 22.97
N THR A 29 -7.22 -7.70 24.01
CA THR A 29 -7.42 -8.30 25.33
C THR A 29 -8.33 -7.44 26.20
N MET A 30 -9.30 -8.08 26.84
CA MET A 30 -10.21 -7.51 27.83
C MET A 30 -9.90 -8.12 29.21
N VAL A 31 -9.83 -7.27 30.23
CA VAL A 31 -9.44 -7.56 31.61
C VAL A 31 -10.42 -6.92 32.59
N ASP A 32 -11.03 -7.70 33.47
CA ASP A 32 -11.97 -7.27 34.51
C ASP A 32 -11.42 -6.12 35.39
N ASN A 33 -12.32 -5.23 35.76
CA ASN A 33 -12.10 -4.02 36.54
C ASN A 33 -11.90 -4.26 38.04
N GLU A 34 -12.31 -5.41 38.59
CA GLU A 34 -12.15 -5.63 40.04
C GLU A 34 -10.67 -5.73 40.45
N ASN A 35 -9.79 -6.13 39.53
CA ASN A 35 -8.34 -6.21 39.76
C ASN A 35 -7.47 -5.71 38.60
N GLY A 36 -8.03 -5.34 37.44
CA GLY A 36 -7.29 -4.91 36.24
C GLY A 36 -6.37 -6.00 35.66
N LYS A 37 -6.53 -7.25 36.09
CA LYS A 37 -5.58 -8.36 35.87
C LYS A 37 -6.24 -9.68 35.50
N THR A 38 -7.54 -9.83 35.76
CA THR A 38 -8.27 -11.06 35.43
C THR A 38 -8.86 -10.90 34.03
N PRO A 39 -8.61 -11.80 33.08
CA PRO A 39 -9.22 -11.67 31.77
C PRO A 39 -10.75 -11.84 31.83
N GLU A 40 -11.47 -11.00 31.10
CA GLU A 40 -12.93 -10.96 31.08
C GLU A 40 -13.48 -11.82 29.92
N THR A 41 -14.08 -12.94 30.25
CA THR A 41 -14.59 -13.94 29.28
C THR A 41 -16.11 -13.89 29.16
N GLY A 42 -16.66 -14.29 28.01
CA GLY A 42 -18.10 -14.40 27.81
C GLY A 42 -18.83 -13.07 27.56
N LEU A 43 -18.11 -12.04 27.12
CA LEU A 43 -18.74 -10.80 26.65
C LEU A 43 -19.50 -11.05 25.34
N THR A 44 -20.71 -10.52 25.27
CA THR A 44 -21.57 -10.61 24.09
C THR A 44 -21.39 -9.40 23.19
N GLU A 45 -21.85 -9.48 21.95
CA GLU A 45 -21.75 -8.40 20.96
C GLU A 45 -22.40 -7.09 21.42
N THR A 46 -23.45 -7.18 22.24
CA THR A 46 -24.14 -6.01 22.80
C THR A 46 -23.35 -5.29 23.88
N ASP A 47 -22.39 -5.99 24.50
CA ASP A 47 -21.53 -5.40 25.51
C ASP A 47 -20.48 -4.50 24.87
N PHE A 48 -20.15 -4.71 23.59
CA PHE A 48 -19.14 -3.90 22.90
C PHE A 48 -19.74 -2.67 22.24
N VAL A 49 -19.05 -1.54 22.42
CA VAL A 49 -19.19 -0.39 21.55
C VAL A 49 -17.83 -0.07 20.96
N ILE A 50 -17.74 -0.19 19.65
CA ILE A 50 -16.53 0.03 18.87
C ILE A 50 -16.67 1.39 18.21
N THR A 51 -15.63 2.21 18.28
CA THR A 51 -15.60 3.55 17.69
C THR A 51 -14.28 3.75 16.96
N TYR A 52 -14.34 4.21 15.72
CA TYR A 52 -13.16 4.69 15.02
C TYR A 52 -13.27 6.18 14.72
N ALA A 53 -12.13 6.87 14.82
CA ALA A 53 -12.00 8.27 14.49
C ALA A 53 -10.86 8.46 13.48
N ARG A 54 -11.17 9.17 12.39
CA ARG A 54 -10.20 9.57 11.36
C ARG A 54 -9.85 11.03 11.57
N VAL A 55 -8.61 11.41 11.30
CA VAL A 55 -8.20 12.82 11.36
C VAL A 55 -9.04 13.64 10.39
N GLY A 56 -9.78 14.63 10.92
CA GLY A 56 -10.61 15.54 10.12
C GLY A 56 -12.01 15.01 9.75
N ALA A 57 -12.46 13.87 10.27
CA ALA A 57 -13.82 13.36 10.10
C ALA A 57 -14.53 13.13 11.45
N ALA A 58 -15.87 13.07 11.44
CA ALA A 58 -16.63 12.66 12.61
C ALA A 58 -16.30 11.21 12.98
N ALA A 59 -16.25 10.93 14.29
CA ALA A 59 -16.11 9.57 14.79
C ALA A 59 -17.37 8.76 14.47
N VAL A 60 -17.19 7.49 14.13
CA VAL A 60 -18.29 6.55 13.86
C VAL A 60 -18.26 5.48 14.92
N SER A 61 -19.40 5.29 15.58
CA SER A 61 -19.59 4.31 16.64
C SER A 61 -20.66 3.30 16.24
N HIS A 62 -20.44 2.04 16.59
CA HIS A 62 -21.39 0.96 16.37
C HIS A 62 -21.33 -0.06 17.52
N ALA A 63 -22.43 -0.76 17.73
CA ALA A 63 -22.43 -1.94 18.60
C ALA A 63 -21.68 -3.10 17.92
N GLY A 64 -21.19 -4.08 18.67
CA GLY A 64 -20.64 -5.29 18.06
C GLY A 64 -21.70 -6.03 17.23
N ILE A 65 -21.26 -6.73 16.20
CA ILE A 65 -22.04 -7.76 15.50
C ILE A 65 -21.44 -9.11 15.87
N ALA A 66 -22.26 -10.05 16.32
CA ALA A 66 -21.76 -11.38 16.66
C ALA A 66 -21.31 -12.13 15.39
N LEU A 67 -20.08 -12.61 15.39
CA LEU A 67 -19.65 -13.69 14.50
C LEU A 67 -20.11 -15.03 15.09
N THR A 68 -20.32 -16.04 14.24
CA THR A 68 -20.75 -17.37 14.69
C THR A 68 -19.59 -18.29 15.02
N ALA A 69 -18.42 -18.06 14.41
CA ALA A 69 -17.19 -18.79 14.64
C ALA A 69 -15.94 -17.91 14.42
N ILE A 70 -14.80 -18.34 14.97
CA ILE A 70 -13.53 -17.62 14.84
C ILE A 70 -12.97 -17.60 13.41
N ASP A 71 -13.33 -18.60 12.61
CA ASP A 71 -12.94 -18.78 11.21
C ASP A 71 -13.96 -18.22 10.22
N ASP A 72 -15.00 -17.54 10.72
CA ASP A 72 -15.94 -16.81 9.88
C ASP A 72 -15.20 -15.73 9.07
N ALA A 73 -15.73 -15.51 7.86
CA ALA A 73 -15.32 -14.42 7.01
C ALA A 73 -15.45 -13.08 7.75
N HIS A 74 -14.63 -12.10 7.36
CA HIS A 74 -14.69 -10.76 7.92
C HIS A 74 -16.10 -10.18 7.76
N VAL A 75 -16.61 -9.61 8.85
CA VAL A 75 -17.86 -8.88 8.89
C VAL A 75 -17.59 -7.54 9.52
N ASP A 76 -17.97 -6.45 8.86
CA ASP A 76 -17.86 -5.10 9.43
C ASP A 76 -18.48 -5.05 10.83
N TRP A 77 -17.69 -4.65 11.83
CA TRP A 77 -18.06 -4.63 13.25
C TRP A 77 -18.22 -5.99 13.94
N GLY A 78 -17.75 -7.06 13.31
CA GLY A 78 -17.74 -8.41 13.84
C GLY A 78 -16.91 -8.54 15.11
N VAL A 79 -17.45 -9.22 16.13
CA VAL A 79 -16.75 -9.56 17.36
C VAL A 79 -16.90 -11.04 17.68
N PHE A 80 -15.80 -11.67 18.11
CA PHE A 80 -15.79 -13.06 18.57
C PHE A 80 -14.75 -13.26 19.68
N GLU A 81 -15.07 -14.05 20.70
CA GLU A 81 -14.10 -14.49 21.70
C GLU A 81 -13.23 -15.61 21.12
N ILE A 82 -11.90 -15.45 21.12
CA ILE A 82 -11.00 -16.40 20.45
C ILE A 82 -10.94 -17.73 21.19
N ASP A 83 -10.74 -17.69 22.51
CA ASP A 83 -10.63 -18.87 23.35
C ASP A 83 -10.94 -18.52 24.81
N ASP A 84 -12.02 -19.07 25.35
CA ASP A 84 -12.46 -18.88 26.74
C ASP A 84 -11.65 -19.68 27.77
N THR A 85 -10.77 -20.58 27.30
CA THR A 85 -10.08 -21.58 28.10
C THR A 85 -8.59 -21.27 28.22
N ASN A 86 -7.85 -21.16 27.11
CA ASN A 86 -6.39 -20.94 27.15
C ASN A 86 -5.98 -19.47 26.97
N MET A 87 -6.76 -18.68 26.21
CA MET A 87 -6.48 -17.26 25.94
C MET A 87 -7.65 -16.38 26.38
N LYS A 88 -8.02 -16.56 27.64
CA LYS A 88 -9.15 -15.88 28.27
C LYS A 88 -9.13 -14.39 27.99
N GLY A 89 -10.29 -13.84 27.63
CA GLY A 89 -10.47 -12.41 27.40
C GLY A 89 -9.80 -11.87 26.13
N LEU A 90 -9.33 -12.72 25.23
CA LEU A 90 -8.85 -12.30 23.92
C LEU A 90 -10.00 -12.33 22.91
N TYR A 91 -10.28 -11.18 22.29
CA TYR A 91 -11.34 -11.02 21.30
C TYR A 91 -10.78 -10.63 19.95
N ARG A 92 -11.35 -11.19 18.88
CA ARG A 92 -11.19 -10.71 17.51
C ARG A 92 -12.21 -9.60 17.26
N ILE A 93 -11.76 -8.51 16.64
CA ILE A 93 -12.60 -7.38 16.25
C ILE A 93 -12.33 -7.05 14.78
N ASP A 94 -13.39 -7.11 13.99
CA ASP A 94 -13.37 -6.87 12.56
C ASP A 94 -13.78 -5.42 12.29
N MET A 95 -12.85 -4.65 11.72
CA MET A 95 -13.03 -3.22 11.50
C MET A 95 -13.59 -2.93 10.10
N PRO A 96 -14.50 -1.95 9.96
CA PRO A 96 -15.06 -1.60 8.67
C PRO A 96 -14.02 -1.04 7.72
N ASP A 97 -14.08 -1.41 6.44
CA ASP A 97 -13.17 -0.92 5.38
C ASP A 97 -13.15 0.60 5.27
N ALA A 98 -14.28 1.26 5.58
CA ALA A 98 -14.39 2.71 5.60
C ALA A 98 -13.42 3.38 6.59
N ALA A 99 -12.95 2.66 7.61
CA ALA A 99 -11.92 3.13 8.53
C ALA A 99 -10.57 3.30 7.82
N PHE A 100 -10.23 2.42 6.87
CA PHE A 100 -8.93 2.37 6.19
C PHE A 100 -8.95 2.89 4.76
N ALA A 101 -10.00 3.61 4.36
CA ALA A 101 -10.13 4.20 3.02
C ALA A 101 -8.91 5.05 2.61
N VAL A 102 -8.67 5.17 1.30
CA VAL A 102 -7.58 5.97 0.74
C VAL A 102 -7.71 7.45 1.16
N GLY A 103 -6.59 8.09 1.49
CA GLY A 103 -6.53 9.50 1.89
C GLY A 103 -6.61 9.73 3.41
N VAL A 104 -6.70 8.66 4.20
CA VAL A 104 -6.61 8.72 5.66
C VAL A 104 -5.14 8.51 6.08
N ASN A 105 -4.62 9.34 6.99
CA ASN A 105 -3.25 9.24 7.48
C ASN A 105 -3.13 8.43 8.78
N ASN A 106 -4.12 8.59 9.66
CA ASN A 106 -4.15 7.91 10.95
C ASN A 106 -5.59 7.61 11.36
N VAL A 107 -5.79 6.42 11.93
CA VAL A 107 -7.06 5.98 12.51
C VAL A 107 -6.81 5.66 13.97
N ASN A 108 -7.67 6.21 14.84
CA ASN A 108 -7.71 5.84 16.24
C ASN A 108 -8.94 4.98 16.47
N ILE A 109 -8.73 3.78 16.99
CA ILE A 109 -9.79 2.81 17.30
C ILE A 109 -9.95 2.76 18.82
N PHE A 110 -11.19 2.86 19.28
CA PHE A 110 -11.59 2.82 20.68
C PHE A 110 -12.63 1.72 20.85
N ILE A 111 -12.38 0.80 21.78
CA ILE A 111 -13.32 -0.28 22.10
C ILE A 111 -13.66 -0.20 23.58
N LYS A 112 -14.95 -0.07 23.90
CA LYS A 112 -15.46 -0.08 25.26
C LYS A 112 -16.42 -1.24 25.48
N ASP A 113 -16.43 -1.76 26.69
CA ASP A 113 -17.57 -2.54 27.19
C ASP A 113 -18.63 -1.60 27.81
N GLY A 114 -19.89 -2.05 27.81
CA GLY A 114 -21.04 -1.26 28.23
C GLY A 114 -21.18 -1.09 29.74
N VAL A 115 -20.53 -1.94 30.53
CA VAL A 115 -20.64 -1.94 32.00
C VAL A 115 -19.59 -1.00 32.60
N ILE A 116 -18.41 -0.91 32.00
CA ILE A 116 -17.25 -0.13 32.45
C ILE A 116 -16.60 0.47 31.21
N THR A 117 -16.29 1.77 31.20
CA THR A 117 -15.63 2.39 30.03
C THR A 117 -14.17 1.95 29.96
N ARG A 118 -13.94 0.74 29.47
CA ARG A 118 -12.62 0.19 29.13
C ARG A 118 -12.30 0.70 27.73
N THR A 119 -11.02 0.89 27.42
CA THR A 119 -10.65 1.55 26.17
C THR A 119 -9.33 1.00 25.69
N SER A 120 -9.39 0.09 24.73
CA SER A 120 -8.21 -0.24 23.94
C SER A 120 -8.06 0.77 22.82
N ARG A 121 -6.87 1.37 22.73
CA ARG A 121 -6.50 2.29 21.65
C ARG A 121 -5.62 1.55 20.66
N VAL A 122 -6.08 1.43 19.43
CA VAL A 122 -5.22 1.01 18.32
C VAL A 122 -4.99 2.22 17.44
N ASN A 123 -3.74 2.66 17.39
CA ASN A 123 -3.31 3.66 16.42
C ASN A 123 -2.91 2.93 15.16
N VAL A 124 -3.46 3.34 14.03
CA VAL A 124 -3.08 2.80 12.74
C VAL A 124 -2.49 3.92 11.91
N ASP A 125 -1.21 3.78 11.58
CA ASP A 125 -0.54 4.65 10.63
C ASP A 125 -0.75 4.09 9.23
N LEU A 126 -1.48 4.85 8.42
CA LEU A 126 -1.76 4.49 7.06
C LEU A 126 -0.62 4.96 6.18
N GLN A 127 0.13 4.00 5.65
CA GLN A 127 1.14 4.32 4.67
C GLN A 127 0.44 4.58 3.35
N GLY A 128 0.86 5.66 2.68
CA GLY A 128 0.56 5.83 1.26
C GLY A 128 0.95 4.53 0.58
N LYS A 129 -0.02 3.88 -0.05
CA LYS A 129 0.17 2.60 -0.72
C LYS A 129 1.40 2.76 -1.60
N LEU A 130 2.52 2.14 -1.22
CA LEU A 130 3.62 1.97 -2.15
C LEU A 130 2.97 1.34 -3.37
N SER A 131 3.17 1.93 -4.56
CA SER A 131 2.68 1.30 -5.79
C SER A 131 3.00 -0.20 -5.69
N PRO A 132 2.11 -1.11 -6.09
CA PRO A 132 2.42 -2.54 -6.13
C PRO A 132 3.78 -2.86 -6.80
N ASP A 133 4.27 -1.93 -7.62
CA ASP A 133 5.54 -1.98 -8.34
C ASP A 133 6.75 -1.43 -7.55
N GLY A 134 6.56 -0.95 -6.31
CA GLY A 134 7.60 -0.33 -5.49
C GLY A 134 8.40 0.72 -6.26
N LEU A 135 9.63 0.96 -5.81
CA LEU A 135 10.67 1.65 -6.57
C LEU A 135 11.35 0.69 -7.57
N ASP A 136 10.75 -0.47 -7.86
CA ASP A 136 11.41 -1.63 -8.46
C ASP A 136 11.32 -1.65 -9.99
N ALA A 137 10.60 -0.69 -10.57
CA ALA A 137 10.51 -0.52 -12.02
C ALA A 137 10.95 0.89 -12.45
N VAL A 138 12.27 1.08 -12.57
CA VAL A 138 12.78 2.09 -13.51
C VAL A 138 12.63 1.50 -14.90
N SER A 139 11.46 1.71 -15.51
CA SER A 139 11.24 1.34 -16.91
C SER A 139 11.91 2.39 -17.79
N PHE A 140 12.92 1.97 -18.54
CA PHE A 140 13.38 2.70 -19.70
C PHE A 140 12.59 2.19 -20.90
N THR A 141 11.97 3.09 -21.67
CA THR A 141 11.47 2.70 -22.99
C THR A 141 12.71 2.46 -23.85
N GLU A 142 13.00 1.19 -24.13
CA GLU A 142 14.06 0.84 -25.07
C GLU A 142 13.76 1.49 -26.42
N PRO A 143 14.70 2.26 -27.00
CA PRO A 143 14.56 2.71 -28.38
C PRO A 143 14.31 1.53 -29.30
N SER A 144 13.25 1.58 -30.09
CA SER A 144 12.99 0.54 -31.09
C SER A 144 14.18 0.45 -32.05
N GLY A 145 14.76 -0.75 -32.24
CA GLY A 145 15.71 -0.95 -33.32
C GLY A 145 17.06 -1.59 -33.07
N TYR A 146 17.30 -2.21 -31.92
CA TYR A 146 18.62 -2.76 -31.65
C TYR A 146 18.92 -4.00 -32.52
N PRO A 147 20.15 -4.10 -33.03
CA PRO A 147 20.60 -5.26 -33.80
C PRO A 147 20.58 -6.52 -32.92
N THR A 148 20.08 -7.63 -33.46
CA THR A 148 19.99 -8.89 -32.71
C THR A 148 21.32 -9.66 -32.67
N ASN A 149 22.31 -9.22 -33.45
CA ASN A 149 23.65 -9.76 -33.47
C ASN A 149 24.70 -8.70 -33.86
N LEU A 150 25.97 -8.96 -33.53
CA LEU A 150 27.09 -8.03 -33.77
C LEU A 150 27.25 -7.65 -35.25
N ARG A 151 26.92 -8.56 -36.17
CA ARG A 151 27.01 -8.33 -37.62
C ARG A 151 25.97 -7.30 -38.08
N GLU A 152 24.73 -7.43 -37.63
CA GLU A 152 23.66 -6.44 -37.88
C GLU A 152 24.01 -5.10 -37.25
N GLY A 153 24.59 -5.08 -36.05
CA GLY A 153 24.95 -3.84 -35.37
C GLY A 153 26.07 -3.08 -36.07
N LEU A 154 27.08 -3.79 -36.55
CA LEU A 154 28.16 -3.18 -37.33
C LEU A 154 27.64 -2.68 -38.69
N MET A 155 26.78 -3.45 -39.36
CA MET A 155 26.20 -3.04 -40.64
C MET A 155 25.30 -1.81 -40.52
N LEU A 156 24.43 -1.75 -39.51
CA LEU A 156 23.60 -0.57 -39.25
C LEU A 156 24.47 0.66 -38.94
N THR A 157 25.56 0.48 -38.18
CA THR A 157 26.51 1.56 -37.87
C THR A 157 27.23 2.05 -39.14
N ILE A 158 27.68 1.16 -40.02
CA ILE A 158 28.33 1.51 -41.29
C ILE A 158 27.33 2.20 -42.23
N MET A 159 26.09 1.70 -42.31
CA MET A 159 25.02 2.30 -43.13
C MET A 159 24.68 3.73 -42.67
N GLN A 160 24.74 4.01 -41.36
CA GLN A 160 24.58 5.37 -40.84
C GLN A 160 25.70 6.32 -41.26
N VAL A 161 26.94 5.84 -41.35
CA VAL A 161 28.11 6.66 -41.73
C VAL A 161 28.19 6.88 -43.25
N VAL A 162 27.67 5.95 -44.06
CA VAL A 162 27.71 5.99 -45.54
C VAL A 162 26.53 6.81 -46.15
N ASN A 163 25.94 7.75 -45.39
CA ASN A 163 24.83 8.61 -45.83
C ASN A 163 23.59 7.87 -46.35
N ARG A 164 23.37 6.60 -45.99
CA ARG A 164 22.17 5.83 -46.35
C ARG A 164 21.04 6.03 -45.35
N VAL A 165 20.85 7.29 -44.98
CA VAL A 165 19.91 7.71 -43.96
C VAL A 165 19.06 8.81 -44.55
N THR A 166 17.75 8.66 -44.46
CA THR A 166 16.82 9.76 -44.70
C THR A 166 16.20 10.14 -43.37
N GLN A 167 16.35 11.40 -43.00
CA GLN A 167 15.62 12.00 -41.90
C GLN A 167 14.37 12.65 -42.47
N THR A 168 13.20 12.22 -42.01
CA THR A 168 11.93 12.81 -42.39
C THR A 168 11.25 13.25 -41.10
N GLY A 169 11.25 14.56 -40.83
CA GLY A 169 10.54 15.19 -39.70
C GLY A 169 10.69 14.46 -38.36
N SER A 170 9.81 13.49 -38.11
CA SER A 170 9.68 12.72 -36.88
C SER A 170 10.48 11.41 -36.84
N GLU A 171 11.16 11.00 -37.92
CA GLU A 171 11.80 9.69 -38.01
C GLU A 171 13.14 9.71 -38.76
N LYS A 172 14.13 8.98 -38.23
CA LYS A 172 15.37 8.63 -38.94
C LYS A 172 15.22 7.22 -39.49
N LYS A 173 15.25 7.08 -40.82
CA LYS A 173 15.17 5.80 -41.52
C LYS A 173 16.55 5.43 -42.05
N ILE A 174 17.02 4.26 -41.66
CA ILE A 174 18.23 3.63 -42.18
C ILE A 174 17.77 2.55 -43.14
N TYR A 175 18.25 2.59 -44.38
CA TYR A 175 17.86 1.64 -45.41
C TYR A 175 18.82 0.46 -45.48
N GLN A 176 18.34 -0.67 -46.01
CA GLN A 176 19.16 -1.84 -46.32
C GLN A 176 20.10 -1.57 -47.50
N ASP A 177 20.88 -2.57 -47.90
CA ASP A 177 21.83 -2.48 -49.00
C ASP A 177 21.17 -2.18 -50.36
N ASP A 178 19.88 -2.52 -50.51
CA ASP A 178 19.02 -2.31 -51.68
C ASP A 178 18.55 -0.86 -51.88
N ASN A 179 18.78 0.02 -50.89
CA ASN A 179 18.41 1.44 -50.91
C ASN A 179 16.89 1.69 -51.12
N SER A 180 16.04 0.71 -50.81
CA SER A 180 14.59 0.77 -50.99
C SER A 180 13.81 0.19 -49.80
N SER A 181 14.38 -0.74 -49.04
CA SER A 181 13.77 -1.30 -47.83
C SER A 181 14.37 -0.68 -46.57
N VAL A 182 13.53 -0.37 -45.58
CA VAL A 182 13.95 0.27 -44.33
C VAL A 182 14.47 -0.82 -43.37
N ALA A 183 15.75 -0.74 -43.02
CA ALA A 183 16.41 -1.62 -42.06
C ALA A 183 16.08 -1.25 -40.62
N LEU A 184 15.95 0.05 -40.34
CA LEU A 184 15.65 0.56 -39.03
C LEU A 184 14.92 1.90 -39.12
N THR A 185 13.82 2.03 -38.36
CA THR A 185 13.16 3.31 -38.09
C THR A 185 13.40 3.68 -36.63
N GLN A 186 14.02 4.83 -36.41
CA GLN A 186 14.15 5.42 -35.08
C GLN A 186 13.23 6.64 -35.00
N ALA A 187 12.33 6.65 -34.02
CA ALA A 187 11.55 7.83 -33.69
C ALA A 187 12.50 8.92 -33.19
N LEU A 188 12.47 10.08 -33.84
CA LEU A 188 13.17 11.27 -33.38
C LEU A 188 12.18 12.12 -32.60
N THR A 189 12.31 12.12 -31.28
CA THR A 189 11.60 13.10 -30.45
C THR A 189 12.36 14.41 -30.56
N ASP A 190 11.82 15.35 -31.34
CA ASP A 190 12.36 16.70 -31.50
C ASP A 190 12.09 17.50 -30.21
N ASP A 191 13.14 17.77 -29.42
CA ASP A 191 13.07 18.65 -28.22
C ASP A 191 13.20 20.13 -28.62
N GLU A 192 12.57 20.52 -29.73
CA GLU A 192 12.55 21.87 -30.34
C GLU A 192 13.90 22.59 -30.50
N THR A 193 15.03 21.90 -30.31
CA THR A 193 16.37 22.45 -30.44
C THR A 193 16.97 22.02 -31.76
N THR A 194 16.86 22.90 -32.75
CA THR A 194 17.34 22.69 -34.13
C THR A 194 18.81 22.23 -34.14
N GLN A 195 19.06 20.96 -34.47
CA GLN A 195 20.41 20.45 -34.65
C GLN A 195 20.88 20.65 -36.10
N THR A 196 21.66 21.70 -36.33
CA THR A 196 22.30 21.95 -37.62
C THR A 196 23.62 21.17 -37.69
N GLN A 197 23.67 20.05 -38.44
CA GLN A 197 24.95 19.43 -38.82
C GLN A 197 25.50 20.10 -40.07
N LEU A 198 26.60 20.83 -39.91
CA LEU A 198 27.40 21.34 -41.03
C LEU A 198 28.13 20.17 -41.69
N LYS A 199 27.91 19.99 -43.00
CA LYS A 199 28.70 19.08 -43.82
C LYS A 199 30.11 19.65 -43.93
N GLY A 200 31.07 19.03 -43.26
CA GLY A 200 32.49 19.28 -43.49
C GLY A 200 32.80 19.02 -44.96
N ALA A 201 33.43 20.00 -45.61
CA ALA A 201 33.90 19.92 -46.99
C ALA A 201 34.96 18.82 -47.17
#